data_AF-A0A432JPH2-F1
#
_entry.id   AF-A0A432JPH2-F1
#
_cell.length_a   1.000
_cell.length_b   1.000
_cell.length_c   1.000
_cell.angle_alpha   90.00
_cell.angle_beta   90.00
_cell.angle_gamma   90.00
#
_symmetry.space_group_name_H-M   'P 1'
#
loop_
_entity.id
_entity.type
_entity.pdbx_description
1 polymer ?
#
loop_
_entity_poly.entity_id
_entity_poly.type
_entity_poly.pdbx_seq_one_letter_code
_entity_poly.pdbx_strand_id
1 'polypeptide(L)'
;MLSDDQAVHVLRALDALDELEVAAFKLVRAELACGPVIDGLIADPLTEGSRLDLLCLADTVAADLLVAVGRRDSLLRLVEAAPAGSARDALADHLIGSDSA
;
A
#
# COMPACT_ATOMS: atom_id res chain seq x y z
N MET A 1 2.78 -31.94 15.85
CA MET A 1 3.65 -31.85 14.65
C MET A 1 2.74 -31.68 13.45
N LEU A 2 3.11 -30.82 12.50
CA LEU A 2 2.40 -30.68 11.23
C LEU A 2 2.66 -31.92 10.37
N SER A 3 1.67 -32.33 9.56
CA SER A 3 1.93 -33.27 8.47
C SER A 3 2.73 -32.60 7.34
N ASP A 4 3.34 -33.41 6.47
CA ASP A 4 4.10 -32.89 5.33
C ASP A 4 3.24 -31.99 4.43
N ASP A 5 1.99 -32.38 4.15
CA ASP A 5 1.05 -31.56 3.38
C ASP A 5 0.73 -30.22 4.06
N GLN A 6 0.53 -30.23 5.38
CA GLN A 6 0.29 -29.00 6.15
C GLN A 6 1.52 -28.09 6.11
N ALA A 7 2.73 -28.65 6.22
CA ALA A 7 3.97 -27.89 6.12
C ALA A 7 4.11 -27.25 4.73
N VAL A 8 3.82 -27.97 3.65
CA VAL A 8 3.84 -27.44 2.27
C VAL A 8 2.84 -26.29 2.11
N HIS A 9 1.63 -26.43 2.64
CA HIS A 9 0.63 -25.36 2.57
C HIS A 9 1.02 -24.11 3.35
N VAL A 10 1.65 -24.27 4.52
CA VAL A 10 2.19 -23.14 5.29
C VAL A 10 3.29 -22.43 4.52
N LEU A 11 4.25 -23.15 3.94
CA LEU A 11 5.33 -22.55 3.16
C LEU A 11 4.78 -21.75 1.96
N ARG A 12 3.82 -22.30 1.22
CA ARG A 12 3.17 -21.57 0.12
C ARG A 12 2.44 -20.30 0.56
N ALA A 13 1.82 -20.32 1.74
CA ALA A 13 1.16 -19.14 2.28
C ALA A 13 2.17 -18.05 2.67
N LEU A 14 3.33 -18.44 3.21
CA LEU A 14 4.42 -17.52 3.51
C LEU A 14 5.03 -16.93 2.23
N ASP A 15 5.28 -17.76 1.22
CA ASP A 15 5.76 -17.28 -0.09
C ASP A 15 4.78 -16.26 -0.72
N ALA A 16 3.47 -16.53 -0.61
CA ALA A 16 2.45 -15.60 -1.11
C ALA A 16 2.40 -14.29 -0.32
N LEU A 17 2.69 -14.30 0.99
CA LEU A 17 2.80 -13.07 1.78
C LEU A 17 4.02 -12.25 1.35
N ASP A 18 5.15 -12.88 1.05
CA ASP A 18 6.34 -12.20 0.54
C ASP A 18 6.06 -11.54 -0.82
N GLU A 19 5.37 -12.25 -1.73
CA GLU A 19 4.95 -11.69 -3.02
C GLU A 19 4.01 -10.49 -2.85
N LEU A 20 3.08 -10.59 -1.90
CA LEU A 20 2.12 -9.52 -1.62
C LEU A 20 2.80 -8.29 -0.99
N GLU A 21 3.78 -8.48 -0.09
CA GLU A 21 4.61 -7.40 0.45
C GLU A 21 5.32 -6.64 -0.68
N VAL A 22 5.94 -7.37 -1.62
CA VAL A 22 6.64 -6.77 -2.77
C VAL A 22 5.67 -6.00 -3.67
N ALA A 23 4.49 -6.55 -3.93
CA ALA A 23 3.47 -5.90 -4.75
C ALA A 23 2.94 -4.62 -4.09
N ALA A 24 2.70 -4.65 -2.77
CA ALA A 24 2.23 -3.51 -2.00
C ALA A 24 3.24 -2.35 -2.03
N PHE A 25 4.52 -2.64 -1.79
CA PHE A 25 5.56 -1.61 -1.93
C PHE A 25 5.66 -1.04 -3.34
N LYS A 26 5.52 -1.89 -4.37
CA LYS A 26 5.56 -1.45 -5.76
C LYS A 26 4.42 -0.47 -6.06
N LEU A 27 3.21 -0.77 -5.58
CA LEU A 27 2.04 0.08 -5.77
C LEU A 27 2.22 1.43 -5.07
N VAL A 28 2.47 1.44 -3.77
CA VAL A 28 2.62 2.67 -2.97
C VAL A 28 3.76 3.54 -3.51
N ARG A 29 4.90 2.95 -3.88
CA ARG A 29 6.01 3.71 -4.48
C ARG A 29 5.63 4.36 -5.80
N ALA A 30 4.92 3.63 -6.67
CA ALA A 30 4.55 4.14 -7.99
C ALA A 30 3.57 5.31 -7.87
N GLU A 31 2.60 5.20 -6.97
CA GLU A 31 1.64 6.25 -6.70
C GLU A 31 2.30 7.48 -6.08
N LEU A 32 3.06 7.31 -5.00
CA LEU A 32 3.77 8.41 -4.34
C LEU A 32 4.72 9.15 -5.30
N ALA A 33 5.43 8.42 -6.17
CA ALA A 33 6.30 9.03 -7.17
C ALA A 33 5.53 9.87 -8.21
N CYS A 34 4.25 9.55 -8.46
CA CYS A 34 3.39 10.22 -9.42
C CYS A 34 2.39 11.20 -8.78
N GLY A 35 2.51 11.50 -7.48
CA GLY A 35 1.50 12.22 -6.68
C GLY A 35 0.81 13.38 -7.39
N PRO A 36 1.52 14.45 -7.81
CA PRO A 36 0.90 15.59 -8.47
C PRO A 36 0.16 15.26 -9.78
N VAL A 37 0.62 14.24 -10.51
CA VAL A 37 -0.01 13.80 -11.76
C VAL A 37 -1.30 13.04 -11.44
N ILE A 38 -1.26 12.15 -10.44
CA ILE A 38 -2.42 11.39 -9.99
C ILE A 38 -3.49 12.33 -9.42
N ASP A 39 -3.10 13.31 -8.61
CA ASP A 39 -4.01 14.33 -8.08
C ASP A 39 -4.72 15.09 -9.20
N GLY A 40 -3.96 15.51 -10.22
CA GLY A 40 -4.53 16.19 -11.39
C GLY A 40 -5.49 15.31 -12.18
N LEU A 41 -5.20 14.02 -12.30
CA LEU A 41 -6.09 13.06 -12.96
C LEU A 41 -7.36 12.85 -12.13
N ILE A 42 -7.27 12.61 -10.82
CA ILE A 42 -8.42 12.42 -9.93
C ILE A 42 -9.35 13.65 -9.93
N ALA A 43 -8.78 14.85 -10.00
CA ALA A 43 -9.56 16.09 -10.07
C ALA A 43 -10.24 16.32 -11.43
N ASP A 44 -9.87 15.56 -12.47
CA ASP A 44 -10.46 15.66 -13.81
C ASP A 44 -11.78 14.86 -13.86
N PRO A 45 -12.94 15.50 -14.11
CA PRO A 45 -14.23 14.82 -14.21
C PRO A 45 -14.29 13.73 -15.28
N LEU A 46 -13.38 13.75 -16.27
CA LEU A 46 -13.29 12.72 -17.29
C LEU A 46 -12.70 11.40 -16.77
N THR A 47 -12.09 11.40 -15.59
CA THR A 47 -11.54 10.20 -14.96
C THR A 47 -12.38 9.68 -13.80
N GLU A 48 -13.50 10.34 -13.50
CA GLU A 48 -14.46 9.89 -12.48
C GLU A 48 -14.99 8.48 -12.82
N GLY A 49 -14.98 7.57 -11.84
CA GLY A 49 -15.37 6.18 -12.03
C GLY A 49 -14.33 5.32 -12.76
N SER A 50 -13.13 5.84 -12.99
CA SER A 50 -12.04 5.10 -13.60
C SER A 50 -11.30 4.21 -12.60
N ARG A 51 -10.32 3.45 -13.09
CA ARG A 51 -9.45 2.63 -12.23
C ARG A 51 -8.55 3.47 -11.30
N LEU A 52 -8.52 4.80 -11.43
CA LEU A 52 -7.85 5.68 -10.48
C LEU A 52 -8.54 5.69 -9.12
N ASP A 53 -9.87 5.57 -9.07
CA ASP A 53 -10.60 5.45 -7.79
C ASP A 53 -10.20 4.17 -7.04
N LEU A 54 -9.91 3.09 -7.79
CA LEU A 54 -9.41 1.84 -7.22
C LEU A 54 -7.97 1.98 -6.72
N LEU A 55 -7.17 2.89 -7.29
CA LEU A 55 -5.79 3.11 -6.85
C LEU A 55 -5.77 3.69 -5.43
N CYS A 56 -6.60 4.70 -5.16
CA CYS A 56 -6.78 5.32 -3.83
C CYS A 56 -7.40 4.40 -2.76
N LEU A 57 -7.95 3.26 -3.15
CA LEU A 57 -8.39 2.23 -2.21
C LEU A 57 -7.29 1.17 -2.02
N ALA A 58 -6.63 0.80 -3.11
CA ALA A 58 -5.60 -0.21 -3.11
C ALA A 58 -4.34 0.25 -2.36
N ASP A 59 -4.04 1.55 -2.32
CA ASP A 59 -2.90 2.12 -1.59
C ASP A 59 -3.04 2.01 -0.08
N THR A 60 -4.24 2.23 0.43
CA THR A 60 -4.58 2.12 1.85
C THR A 60 -4.57 0.65 2.27
N VAL A 61 -5.12 -0.25 1.45
CA VAL A 61 -5.03 -1.71 1.67
C VAL A 61 -3.58 -2.18 1.62
N ALA A 62 -2.78 -1.66 0.68
CA ALA A 62 -1.35 -1.95 0.60
C ALA A 62 -0.61 -1.45 1.85
N ALA A 63 -0.96 -0.26 2.35
CA ALA A 63 -0.40 0.29 3.58
C ALA A 63 -0.73 -0.58 4.80
N ASP A 64 -1.99 -0.98 4.97
CA ASP A 64 -2.43 -1.87 6.06
C ASP A 64 -1.69 -3.21 6.03
N LEU A 65 -1.56 -3.80 4.85
CA LEU A 65 -0.78 -5.03 4.68
C LEU A 65 0.68 -4.81 5.10
N LEU A 66 1.32 -3.75 4.62
CA LEU A 66 2.71 -3.43 4.97
C LEU A 66 2.87 -3.24 6.48
N VAL A 67 1.92 -2.60 7.15
CA VAL A 67 1.90 -2.50 8.61
C VAL A 67 1.79 -3.89 9.25
N ALA A 68 0.86 -4.73 8.78
CA ALA A 68 0.62 -6.07 9.31
C ALA A 68 1.85 -7.00 9.17
N VAL A 69 2.64 -6.86 8.11
CA VAL A 69 3.91 -7.62 7.92
C VAL A 69 5.14 -6.94 8.55
N GLY A 70 4.93 -5.90 9.37
CA GLY A 70 6.00 -5.25 10.14
C GLY A 70 6.90 -4.33 9.29
N ARG A 71 6.34 -3.66 8.29
CA ARG A 71 7.06 -2.74 7.38
C ARG A 71 6.70 -1.27 7.57
N ARG A 72 6.03 -0.92 8.66
CA ARG A 72 5.59 0.45 8.98
C ARG A 72 6.70 1.50 8.85
N ASP A 73 7.87 1.29 9.46
CA ASP A 73 8.99 2.25 9.39
C ASP A 73 9.52 2.45 7.96
N SER A 74 9.43 1.42 7.12
CA SER A 74 9.84 1.53 5.72
C SER A 74 8.81 2.29 4.90
N LEU A 75 7.52 2.09 5.20
CA LEU A 75 6.43 2.84 4.60
C LEU A 75 6.46 4.32 5.02
N LEU A 76 6.65 4.63 6.30
CA LEU A 76 6.78 6.00 6.80
C LEU A 76 7.90 6.77 6.08
N ARG A 77 9.09 6.16 5.93
CA ARG A 77 10.20 6.76 5.17
C ARG A 77 9.86 7.01 3.70
N LEU A 78 9.03 6.16 3.08
CA LEU A 78 8.59 6.40 1.70
C LEU A 78 7.65 7.60 1.62
N VAL A 79 6.69 7.69 2.55
CA VAL A 79 5.74 8.81 2.63
C VAL A 79 6.48 10.13 2.90
N GLU A 80 7.42 10.14 3.85
CA GLU A 80 8.24 11.31 4.18
C GLU A 80 9.08 11.81 2.99
N ALA A 81 9.63 10.88 2.20
CA ALA A 81 10.46 11.20 1.04
C ALA A 81 9.66 11.53 -0.24
N ALA A 82 8.34 11.30 -0.25
CA ALA A 82 7.51 11.49 -1.42
C ALA A 82 7.29 12.98 -1.75
N PRO A 83 7.11 13.34 -3.03
CA PRO A 83 6.58 14.64 -3.43
C PRO A 83 5.26 14.98 -2.70
N ALA A 84 4.93 16.25 -2.60
CA ALA A 84 3.62 16.67 -2.11
C ALA A 84 2.52 16.11 -3.03
N GLY A 85 1.44 15.59 -2.42
CA GLY A 85 0.29 15.07 -3.13
C GLY A 85 -0.72 14.43 -2.20
N SER A 86 -1.96 14.29 -2.66
CA SER A 86 -3.08 13.84 -1.81
C SER A 86 -2.87 12.45 -1.23
N ALA A 87 -2.32 11.51 -2.00
CA ALA A 87 -1.99 10.15 -1.53
C ALA A 87 -0.94 10.16 -0.40
N ARG A 88 0.07 11.04 -0.48
CA ARG A 88 1.06 11.19 0.59
C ARG A 88 0.39 11.66 1.88
N ASP A 89 -0.44 12.69 1.79
CA ASP A 89 -1.09 13.28 2.96
C ASP A 89 -2.08 12.29 3.59
N ALA A 90 -2.88 11.61 2.76
CA ALA A 90 -3.82 10.58 3.20
C ALA A 90 -3.11 9.41 3.89
N LEU A 91 -2.01 8.90 3.31
CA LEU A 91 -1.22 7.83 3.92
C LEU A 91 -0.53 8.28 5.21
N ALA A 92 -0.04 9.52 5.29
CA ALA A 92 0.53 10.07 6.52
C ALA A 92 -0.51 10.11 7.65
N ASP A 93 -1.71 10.62 7.36
CA ASP A 93 -2.81 10.69 8.32
C ASP A 93 -3.27 9.28 8.75
N HIS A 94 -3.40 8.36 7.78
CA HIS A 94 -3.77 6.97 8.03
C HIS A 94 -2.78 6.27 8.96
N LEU A 95 -1.48 6.48 8.75
CA LEU A 95 -0.42 5.89 9.56
C LEU A 95 -0.34 6.47 10.98
N ILE A 96 -0.73 7.73 11.17
CA ILE A 96 -0.85 8.35 12.50
C ILE A 96 -2.06 7.79 13.23
N GLY A 97 -3.20 7.63 12.54
CA GLY A 97 -4.44 7.09 13.13
C GLY A 97 -4.33 5.62 13.55
N SER A 98 -3.55 4.83 12.82
CA SER A 98 -3.36 3.39 13.11
C SER A 98 -2.45 3.08 14.30
N ASP A 99 -1.85 4.07 14.97
CA ASP A 99 -1.17 3.90 16.27
C ASP A 99 -2.12 3.74 17.47
N SER A 100 -3.41 4.03 17.27
CA SER A 100 -4.40 4.09 18.36
C SER A 100 -5.28 2.83 18.48
N ALA A 101 -4.98 1.77 17.73
CA ALA A 101 -5.80 0.55 17.62
C ALA A 101 -5.09 -0.71 18.11
#